data_AF-A0A7X7KDP5-F1
#
_entry.id   AF-A0A7X7KDP5-F1
#
_cell.length_a   1.000
_cell.length_b   1.000
_cell.length_c   1.000
_cell.angle_alpha   90.00
_cell.angle_beta   90.00
_cell.angle_gamma   90.00
#
_symmetry.space_group_name_H-M   'P 1'
#
loop_
_entity.id
_entity.type
_entity.pdbx_description
1 polymer ?
#
loop_
_entity_poly.entity_id
_entity_poly.type
_entity_poly.pdbx_seq_one_letter_code
_entity_poly.pdbx_strand_id
1 'polypeptide(L)'
;MCIRRIFTYAAFFTASLALAESAAELRAQTVLTAEAVVGEPFGVGRIVCDIPQNLLPRPLGIEGIELAEGQGRVFYPAIDNPAFGKLMKELLAADTPLTSGGPVREEVGGLLRGLLDRPPRTTIYFLFQGSGPLDMVLRTGVDSPLRIIPRNNPAAHRRLINQWWKQYAAPPALLAPEPDYPPIVDTYLAAFLARRLNLRLPEEKQTPPAYAELRKELGFNLGTESMRMAMMQDRILGLNNLNLPADRPLPEAFEMVEKITPIPAPDVEVEPIAMRVPAECFYVRFGSFTNFLWLQDTLQRWGGDAQNLIALRGLDREMGGRIERQLILKQTVLSRLFGEKVIADVAIIGTDMFFREGASYGILFQAKNALAASASFAQQRRERLAQGGVTEETVKIDGHSVSLISSPDGGVRSYYVSDGGYLFFTTSKTLAARFLETASGKDSLGGMIDFVHARELMPLKREDTIWVYLSDSFFRNITGPRYRVEMARRLQATADIELVELARLAAQSEGRPCE
;
A
#
# COMPACT_ATOMS: atom_id res chain seq x y z
N MET A 1 21.54 -75.85 8.23
CA MET A 1 20.86 -75.14 9.34
C MET A 1 21.64 -73.91 9.85
N CYS A 2 22.49 -73.26 9.02
CA CYS A 2 23.37 -72.16 9.49
C CYS A 2 23.17 -70.81 8.78
N ILE A 3 22.35 -70.73 7.72
CA ILE A 3 22.22 -69.49 6.91
C ILE A 3 20.98 -68.66 7.28
N ARG A 4 19.98 -69.27 7.95
CA ARG A 4 18.74 -68.57 8.35
C ARG A 4 18.84 -67.73 9.62
N ARG A 5 19.89 -67.90 10.44
CA ARG A 5 20.08 -67.11 11.69
C ARG A 5 20.83 -65.79 11.49
N ILE A 6 21.57 -65.63 10.39
CA ILE A 6 22.36 -64.41 10.13
C ILE A 6 21.47 -63.28 9.57
N PHE A 7 20.46 -63.60 8.76
CA PHE A 7 19.54 -62.61 8.19
C PHE A 7 18.58 -62.00 9.21
N THR A 8 18.19 -62.73 10.25
CA THR A 8 17.31 -62.19 11.30
C THR A 8 18.04 -61.19 12.21
N TYR A 9 19.34 -61.39 12.46
CA TYR A 9 20.15 -60.43 13.21
C TYR A 9 20.47 -59.17 12.40
N ALA A 10 20.72 -59.27 11.09
CA ALA A 10 20.97 -58.11 10.24
C ALA A 10 19.73 -57.20 10.10
N ALA A 11 18.53 -57.78 9.95
CA ALA A 11 17.28 -57.02 9.85
C ALA A 11 16.89 -56.32 11.16
N PHE A 12 17.14 -56.96 12.32
CA PHE A 12 16.96 -56.33 13.62
C PHE A 12 18.00 -55.24 13.87
N PHE A 13 19.25 -55.41 13.42
CA PHE A 13 20.29 -54.36 13.56
C PHE A 13 20.01 -53.16 12.67
N THR A 14 19.53 -53.34 11.43
CA THR A 14 19.16 -52.23 10.53
C THR A 14 17.87 -51.52 10.95
N ALA A 15 16.88 -52.24 11.49
CA ALA A 15 15.69 -51.61 12.05
C ALA A 15 16.00 -50.86 13.37
N SER A 16 16.92 -51.38 14.17
CA SER A 16 17.41 -50.70 15.39
C SER A 16 18.31 -49.51 15.06
N LEU A 17 19.11 -49.57 13.97
CA LEU A 17 19.89 -48.42 13.50
C LEU A 17 18.99 -47.35 12.87
N ALA A 18 17.95 -47.71 12.11
CA ALA A 18 17.02 -46.74 11.53
C ALA A 18 16.10 -46.08 12.58
N LEU A 19 15.69 -46.82 13.62
CA LEU A 19 14.99 -46.26 14.79
C LEU A 19 15.95 -45.49 15.71
N ALA A 20 17.23 -45.87 15.78
CA ALA A 20 18.25 -45.09 16.50
C ALA A 20 18.68 -43.85 15.73
N GLU A 21 18.68 -43.86 14.39
CA GLU A 21 18.90 -42.69 13.53
C GLU A 21 17.70 -41.75 13.61
N SER A 22 16.46 -42.25 13.57
CA SER A 22 15.28 -41.38 13.79
C SER A 22 15.21 -40.85 15.23
N ALA A 23 15.66 -41.62 16.24
CA ALA A 23 15.76 -41.16 17.63
C ALA A 23 17.00 -40.26 17.89
N ALA A 24 18.05 -40.35 17.07
CA ALA A 24 19.23 -39.49 17.13
C ALA A 24 19.02 -38.18 16.34
N GLU A 25 18.25 -38.20 15.25
CA GLU A 25 17.78 -37.01 14.55
C GLU A 25 16.78 -36.22 15.39
N LEU A 26 15.93 -36.89 16.18
CA LEU A 26 15.11 -36.24 17.22
C LEU A 26 15.93 -35.63 18.38
N ARG A 27 17.20 -36.01 18.56
CA ARG A 27 18.08 -35.47 19.62
C ARG A 27 18.83 -34.20 19.21
N ALA A 28 18.76 -33.78 17.95
CA ALA A 28 19.57 -32.67 17.46
C ALA A 28 18.97 -31.27 17.68
N GLN A 29 17.75 -31.16 18.22
CA GLN A 29 17.20 -29.89 18.70
C GLN A 29 17.22 -29.87 20.23
N THR A 30 18.22 -29.20 20.82
CA THR A 30 18.29 -29.05 22.27
C THR A 30 17.81 -27.65 22.64
N VAL A 31 16.62 -27.56 23.24
CA VAL A 31 16.22 -26.36 23.98
C VAL A 31 17.16 -26.26 25.19
N LEU A 32 18.09 -25.30 25.14
CA LEU A 32 19.12 -25.11 26.16
C LEU A 32 18.54 -24.45 27.41
N THR A 33 17.76 -23.39 27.21
CA THR A 33 17.12 -22.65 28.30
C THR A 33 15.81 -22.04 27.85
N ALA A 34 14.77 -22.14 28.66
CA ALA A 34 13.48 -21.47 28.43
C ALA A 34 13.06 -20.74 29.72
N GLU A 35 12.77 -19.45 29.62
CA GLU A 35 12.28 -18.65 30.74
C GLU A 35 11.13 -17.75 30.30
N ALA A 36 10.21 -17.49 31.21
CA ALA A 36 9.13 -16.52 31.04
C ALA A 36 8.99 -15.71 32.32
N VAL A 37 8.80 -14.40 32.17
CA VAL A 37 8.66 -13.48 33.30
C VAL A 37 7.38 -12.68 33.13
N VAL A 38 6.51 -12.73 34.15
CA VAL A 38 5.22 -12.04 34.16
C VAL A 38 5.42 -10.51 34.18
N GLY A 39 4.53 -9.78 33.50
CA GLY A 39 4.48 -8.32 33.54
C GLY A 39 3.21 -7.76 32.90
N GLU A 40 3.01 -6.45 33.03
CA GLU A 40 1.87 -5.71 32.50
C GLU A 40 2.37 -4.63 31.51
N PRO A 41 1.75 -4.45 30.33
CA PRO A 41 0.60 -5.18 29.79
C PRO A 41 0.96 -6.58 29.23
N PHE A 42 2.25 -6.92 29.16
CA PHE A 42 2.74 -8.22 28.70
C PHE A 42 3.85 -8.75 29.61
N GLY A 43 3.83 -10.07 29.83
CA GLY A 43 5.01 -10.82 30.20
C GLY A 43 5.95 -11.00 29.00
N VAL A 44 7.21 -11.35 29.27
CA VAL A 44 8.22 -11.57 28.24
C VAL A 44 8.90 -12.92 28.44
N GLY A 45 9.02 -13.68 27.37
CA GLY A 45 9.66 -14.98 27.34
C GLY A 45 10.90 -15.01 26.46
N ARG A 46 11.78 -15.96 26.75
CA ARG A 46 13.00 -16.24 26.01
C ARG A 46 13.24 -17.74 25.94
N ILE A 47 13.42 -18.24 24.73
CA ILE A 47 13.84 -19.60 24.42
C ILE A 47 15.21 -19.52 23.76
N VAL A 48 16.16 -20.28 24.27
CA VAL A 48 17.46 -20.46 23.65
C VAL A 48 17.55 -21.91 23.22
N CYS A 49 17.79 -22.14 21.95
CA CYS A 49 17.90 -23.47 21.38
C CYS A 49 18.97 -23.52 20.31
N ASP A 50 19.51 -24.72 20.12
CA ASP A 50 20.39 -25.02 19.02
C ASP A 50 19.55 -25.66 17.90
N ILE A 51 19.45 -24.98 16.76
CA ILE A 51 18.67 -25.44 15.60
C ILE A 51 19.64 -25.77 14.46
N PRO A 52 19.79 -27.05 14.10
CA PRO A 52 20.64 -27.44 12.98
C PRO A 52 19.98 -27.07 11.63
N GLN A 53 20.81 -26.79 10.61
CA GLN A 53 20.33 -26.25 9.32
C GLN A 53 19.35 -27.17 8.58
N ASN A 54 19.44 -28.49 8.77
CA ASN A 54 18.52 -29.46 8.16
C ASN A 54 17.10 -29.40 8.74
N LEU A 55 16.94 -28.86 9.95
CA LEU A 55 15.65 -28.66 10.60
C LEU A 55 15.08 -27.27 10.37
N LEU A 56 15.73 -26.39 9.61
CA LEU A 56 15.12 -25.11 9.23
C LEU A 56 14.05 -25.34 8.15
N PRO A 57 12.84 -24.74 8.32
CA PRO A 57 11.79 -24.78 7.29
C PRO A 57 12.30 -24.31 5.93
N ARG A 58 11.90 -24.99 4.85
CA ARG A 58 12.22 -24.57 3.47
C ARG A 58 10.96 -24.06 2.79
N PRO A 59 11.02 -22.97 2.00
CA PRO A 59 12.20 -22.20 1.62
C PRO A 59 12.62 -21.10 2.62
N LEU A 60 11.80 -20.83 3.65
CA LEU A 60 11.90 -19.63 4.49
C LEU A 60 13.08 -19.61 5.49
N GLY A 61 13.77 -20.73 5.70
CA GLY A 61 14.88 -20.83 6.64
C GLY A 61 14.46 -20.45 8.06
N ILE A 62 15.22 -19.53 8.68
CA ILE A 62 14.98 -19.04 10.05
C ILE A 62 13.64 -18.28 10.16
N GLU A 63 13.20 -17.61 9.09
CA GLU A 63 11.94 -16.86 9.08
C GLU A 63 10.71 -17.78 9.10
N GLY A 64 10.89 -19.07 8.77
CA GLY A 64 9.82 -20.06 8.86
C GLY A 64 9.62 -20.66 10.26
N ILE A 65 10.44 -20.30 11.26
CA ILE A 65 10.29 -20.81 12.62
C ILE A 65 9.03 -20.20 13.24
N GLU A 66 8.10 -21.06 13.68
CA GLU A 66 6.84 -20.64 14.28
C GLU A 66 6.78 -21.05 15.76
N LEU A 67 6.19 -20.20 16.58
CA LEU A 67 5.88 -20.50 17.97
C LEU A 67 4.36 -20.52 18.15
N ALA A 68 3.81 -21.69 18.48
CA ALA A 68 2.39 -21.87 18.75
C ALA A 68 2.14 -22.08 20.25
N GLU A 69 1.09 -21.49 20.82
CA GLU A 69 0.66 -21.73 22.22
C GLU A 69 -0.82 -22.10 22.25
N GLY A 70 -1.18 -23.12 23.04
CA GLY A 70 -2.49 -23.76 22.98
C GLY A 70 -3.69 -22.90 23.38
N GLN A 71 -3.47 -21.75 24.03
CA GLN A 71 -4.51 -20.82 24.49
C GLN A 71 -4.43 -19.45 23.79
N GLY A 72 -3.58 -19.29 22.78
CA GLY A 72 -3.41 -18.02 22.06
C GLY A 72 -2.85 -16.89 22.92
N ARG A 73 -2.04 -17.19 23.94
CA ARG A 73 -1.52 -16.18 24.88
C ARG A 73 -0.12 -15.66 24.54
N VAL A 74 0.45 -16.06 23.41
CA VAL A 74 1.82 -15.72 22.98
C VAL A 74 1.77 -14.88 21.71
N PHE A 75 2.52 -13.79 21.70
CA PHE A 75 2.46 -12.74 20.68
C PHE A 75 3.85 -12.23 20.30
N TYR A 76 3.93 -11.58 19.14
CA TYR A 76 5.08 -10.78 18.69
C TYR A 76 6.44 -11.50 18.83
N PRO A 77 6.62 -12.69 18.20
CA PRO A 77 7.90 -13.38 18.26
C PRO A 77 9.01 -12.55 17.61
N ALA A 78 10.21 -12.61 18.17
CA ALA A 78 11.41 -11.99 17.63
C ALA A 78 12.58 -12.97 17.73
N ILE A 79 13.30 -13.17 16.62
CA ILE A 79 14.37 -14.16 16.53
C ILE A 79 15.72 -13.46 16.42
N ASP A 80 16.65 -13.86 17.28
CA ASP A 80 18.06 -13.47 17.24
C ASP A 80 18.90 -14.67 16.81
N ASN A 81 19.55 -14.56 15.64
CA ASN A 81 20.53 -15.53 15.16
C ASN A 81 21.87 -14.83 14.84
N PRO A 82 22.81 -14.79 15.81
CA PRO A 82 24.07 -14.07 15.64
C PRO A 82 24.99 -14.68 14.58
N ALA A 83 24.87 -15.98 14.28
CA ALA A 83 25.68 -16.63 13.25
C ALA A 83 25.27 -16.18 11.84
N PHE A 84 23.97 -15.99 11.61
CA PHE A 84 23.46 -15.44 10.35
C PHE A 84 23.91 -13.97 10.18
N GLY A 85 23.79 -13.15 11.24
CA GLY A 85 24.24 -11.75 11.20
C GLY A 85 25.75 -11.59 10.95
N LYS A 86 26.58 -12.51 11.48
CA LYS A 86 28.03 -12.53 11.24
C LYS A 86 28.38 -12.97 9.82
N LEU A 87 27.76 -14.04 9.33
CA LEU A 87 27.92 -14.53 7.95
C LEU A 87 27.58 -13.44 6.91
N MET A 88 26.48 -12.72 7.13
CA MET A 88 26.07 -11.63 6.25
C MET A 88 27.04 -10.44 6.30
N LYS A 89 27.54 -10.07 7.49
CA LYS A 89 28.55 -9.02 7.61
C LYS A 89 29.88 -9.41 6.95
N GLU A 90 30.29 -10.67 7.05
CA GLU A 90 31.51 -11.17 6.41
C GLU A 90 31.36 -11.25 4.88
N LEU A 91 30.19 -11.65 4.36
CA LEU A 91 29.88 -11.60 2.93
C LEU A 91 29.85 -10.18 2.35
N LEU A 92 29.43 -9.19 3.15
CA LEU A 92 29.37 -7.77 2.74
C LEU A 92 30.71 -7.04 2.93
N ALA A 93 31.52 -7.45 3.92
CA ALA A 93 32.82 -6.86 4.20
C ALA A 93 33.95 -7.49 3.38
N ALA A 94 33.75 -8.71 2.88
CA ALA A 94 34.59 -9.26 1.84
C ALA A 94 34.25 -8.53 0.53
N ASP A 95 35.16 -7.66 0.07
CA ASP A 95 35.24 -7.18 -1.31
C ASP A 95 35.44 -8.39 -2.25
N THR A 96 34.41 -9.23 -2.36
CA THR A 96 34.40 -10.42 -3.20
C THR A 96 33.50 -10.15 -4.40
N PRO A 97 33.97 -10.50 -5.61
CA PRO A 97 33.37 -10.08 -6.85
C PRO A 97 32.08 -10.84 -7.13
N LEU A 98 30.97 -10.39 -6.54
CA LEU A 98 29.61 -10.74 -6.99
C LEU A 98 29.16 -9.88 -8.18
N THR A 99 30.04 -9.01 -8.69
CA THR A 99 29.80 -8.15 -9.86
C THR A 99 30.62 -8.53 -11.10
N SER A 100 31.48 -9.57 -11.04
CA SER A 100 32.16 -10.09 -12.24
C SER A 100 32.00 -11.60 -12.36
N GLY A 101 31.32 -12.02 -13.43
CA GLY A 101 31.05 -13.43 -13.73
C GLY A 101 32.34 -14.23 -13.94
N GLY A 102 32.44 -15.37 -13.24
CA GLY A 102 33.50 -16.36 -13.39
C GLY A 102 33.31 -17.54 -12.43
N PRO A 103 33.82 -18.75 -12.73
CA PRO A 103 33.50 -19.98 -12.01
C PRO A 103 34.40 -20.14 -10.78
N VAL A 104 34.05 -19.52 -9.67
CA VAL A 104 34.71 -19.77 -8.38
C VAL A 104 33.67 -20.13 -7.33
N ARG A 105 33.18 -21.38 -7.40
CA ARG A 105 32.30 -21.99 -6.38
C ARG A 105 33.07 -22.69 -5.26
N GLU A 106 34.38 -22.91 -5.41
CA GLU A 106 35.15 -23.74 -4.48
C GLU A 106 35.79 -22.96 -3.32
N GLU A 107 36.18 -21.69 -3.49
CA GLU A 107 36.81 -20.91 -2.40
C GLU A 107 35.80 -20.39 -1.35
N VAL A 108 34.55 -20.12 -1.74
CA VAL A 108 33.47 -19.75 -0.80
C VAL A 108 33.06 -20.95 0.07
N GLY A 109 33.21 -22.18 -0.44
CA GLY A 109 32.91 -23.41 0.29
C GLY A 109 33.85 -23.69 1.48
N GLY A 110 35.09 -23.18 1.42
CA GLY A 110 36.09 -23.35 2.48
C GLY A 110 35.81 -22.50 3.73
N LEU A 111 35.33 -21.26 3.54
CA LEU A 111 34.96 -20.35 4.63
C LEU A 111 33.68 -20.77 5.36
N LEU A 112 32.75 -21.41 4.65
CA LEU A 112 31.50 -21.95 5.22
C LEU A 112 31.74 -23.15 6.14
N ARG A 113 32.78 -23.95 5.90
CA ARG A 113 33.02 -25.23 6.60
C ARG A 113 33.56 -25.04 8.02
N GLY A 114 34.28 -23.95 8.30
CA GLY A 114 34.86 -23.66 9.62
C GLY A 114 33.89 -23.06 10.64
N LEU A 115 32.73 -22.56 10.21
CA LEU A 115 31.66 -22.03 11.08
C LEU A 115 30.61 -23.08 11.48
N LEU A 116 30.75 -24.34 11.02
CA LEU A 116 29.73 -25.38 11.07
C LEU A 116 29.94 -26.48 12.14
N ASP A 117 30.93 -26.36 13.03
CA ASP A 117 31.16 -27.39 14.06
C ASP A 117 30.08 -27.39 15.17
N ARG A 118 29.24 -26.35 15.26
CA ARG A 118 28.09 -26.29 16.17
C ARG A 118 26.88 -25.61 15.51
N PRO A 119 25.66 -26.15 15.68
CA PRO A 119 24.45 -25.46 15.26
C PRO A 119 24.39 -24.05 15.87
N PRO A 120 23.99 -23.03 15.10
CA PRO A 120 23.97 -21.67 15.60
C PRO A 120 22.95 -21.53 16.72
N ARG A 121 23.42 -21.03 17.87
CA ARG A 121 22.58 -20.73 19.02
C ARG A 121 21.54 -19.68 18.63
N THR A 122 20.28 -20.10 18.58
CA THR A 122 19.15 -19.27 18.21
C THR A 122 18.39 -18.85 19.46
N THR A 123 18.14 -17.55 19.61
CA THR A 123 17.35 -17.03 20.72
C THR A 123 16.02 -16.49 20.20
N ILE A 124 14.93 -17.05 20.69
CA ILE A 124 13.56 -16.64 20.33
C ILE A 124 12.99 -15.91 21.53
N TYR A 125 12.63 -14.65 21.34
CA TYR A 125 11.91 -13.85 22.30
C TYR A 125 10.43 -13.79 21.91
N PHE A 126 9.54 -13.63 22.89
CA PHE A 126 8.12 -13.48 22.65
C PHE A 126 7.45 -12.72 23.80
N LEU A 127 6.32 -12.08 23.52
CA LEU A 127 5.45 -11.50 24.54
C LEU A 127 4.33 -12.48 24.90
N PHE A 128 3.81 -12.40 26.11
CA PHE A 128 2.67 -13.23 26.52
C PHE A 128 1.74 -12.54 27.52
N GLN A 129 0.51 -13.04 27.65
CA GLN A 129 -0.48 -12.59 28.64
C GLN A 129 -0.80 -13.65 29.70
N GLY A 130 -1.08 -13.20 30.91
CA GLY A 130 -1.42 -14.04 32.06
C GLY A 130 -0.20 -14.57 32.83
N SER A 131 -0.46 -15.32 33.90
CA SER A 131 0.56 -15.85 34.82
C SER A 131 0.61 -17.38 34.89
N GLY A 132 -0.36 -18.07 34.29
CA GLY A 132 -0.41 -19.53 34.24
C GLY A 132 0.66 -20.15 33.31
N PRO A 133 0.96 -21.44 33.46
CA PRO A 133 1.92 -22.16 32.62
C PRO A 133 1.62 -21.98 31.13
N LEU A 134 2.65 -21.83 30.30
CA LEU A 134 2.56 -21.73 28.84
C LEU A 134 2.90 -23.09 28.23
N ASP A 135 1.93 -23.69 27.54
CA ASP A 135 2.10 -24.95 26.80
C ASP A 135 2.27 -24.62 25.32
N MET A 136 3.52 -24.68 24.85
CA MET A 136 3.95 -24.19 23.54
C MET A 136 4.47 -25.31 22.65
N VAL A 137 4.46 -25.07 21.35
CA VAL A 137 5.09 -25.91 20.33
C VAL A 137 6.01 -25.02 19.51
N LEU A 138 7.31 -25.32 19.54
CA LEU A 138 8.28 -24.72 18.64
C LEU A 138 8.26 -25.52 17.34
N ARG A 139 7.74 -24.92 16.28
CA ARG A 139 7.66 -25.54 14.96
C ARG A 139 8.86 -25.14 14.13
N THR A 140 9.60 -26.16 13.73
CA THR A 140 10.72 -26.05 12.78
C THR A 140 10.42 -27.02 11.62
N GLY A 141 11.41 -27.75 11.10
CA GLY A 141 11.16 -28.96 10.32
C GLY A 141 10.50 -30.08 11.14
N VAL A 142 10.56 -29.99 12.48
CA VAL A 142 9.87 -30.88 13.43
C VAL A 142 9.20 -30.04 14.52
N ASP A 143 8.08 -30.55 15.04
CA ASP A 143 7.34 -29.98 16.15
C ASP A 143 7.95 -30.39 17.50
N SER A 144 8.39 -29.40 18.28
CA SER A 144 9.01 -29.61 19.59
C SER A 144 8.14 -29.01 20.71
N PRO A 145 7.42 -29.82 21.51
CA PRO A 145 6.60 -29.32 22.61
C PRO A 145 7.47 -28.80 23.77
N LEU A 146 7.05 -27.70 24.38
CA LEU A 146 7.74 -27.03 25.48
C LEU A 146 6.73 -26.49 26.49
N ARG A 147 6.99 -26.71 27.78
CA ARG A 147 6.21 -26.12 28.87
C ARG A 147 7.05 -25.13 29.66
N ILE A 148 6.62 -23.87 29.72
CA ILE A 148 7.30 -22.82 30.48
C ILE A 148 6.40 -22.34 31.61
N ILE A 149 6.95 -22.22 32.83
CA ILE A 149 6.24 -21.67 33.98
C ILE A 149 6.70 -20.21 34.18
N PRO A 150 5.84 -19.21 33.95
CA PRO A 150 6.18 -17.82 34.19
C PRO A 150 6.56 -17.54 35.64
N ARG A 151 7.60 -16.73 35.83
CA ARG A 151 8.06 -16.29 37.16
C ARG A 151 7.78 -14.81 37.36
N ASN A 152 7.55 -14.40 38.60
CA ASN A 152 7.45 -12.98 38.94
C ASN A 152 8.85 -12.45 39.29
N ASN A 153 9.45 -11.65 38.40
CA ASN A 153 10.75 -11.01 38.63
C ASN A 153 10.85 -9.69 37.84
N PRO A 154 10.50 -8.54 38.46
CA PRO A 154 10.46 -7.25 37.76
C PRO A 154 11.80 -6.82 37.13
N ALA A 155 12.93 -7.16 37.75
CA ALA A 155 14.25 -6.82 37.23
C ALA A 155 14.58 -7.66 35.97
N ALA A 156 14.26 -8.96 35.98
CA ALA A 156 14.42 -9.81 34.82
C ALA A 156 13.47 -9.41 33.68
N HIS A 157 12.22 -9.03 34.01
CA HIS A 157 11.24 -8.52 33.04
C HIS A 157 11.79 -7.31 32.28
N ARG A 158 12.27 -6.28 33.00
CA ARG A 158 12.83 -5.08 32.38
C ARG A 158 14.05 -5.37 31.50
N ARG A 159 14.87 -6.36 31.85
CA ARG A 159 16.01 -6.75 31.00
C ARG A 159 15.52 -7.46 29.73
N LEU A 160 14.62 -8.42 29.88
CA LEU A 160 14.13 -9.24 28.78
C LEU A 160 13.28 -8.43 27.79
N ILE A 161 12.44 -7.50 28.25
CA ILE A 161 11.63 -6.65 27.37
C ILE A 161 12.52 -5.77 26.47
N ASN A 162 13.62 -5.24 27.00
CA ASN A 162 14.58 -4.47 26.22
C ASN A 162 15.35 -5.34 25.20
N GLN A 163 15.65 -6.60 25.56
CA GLN A 163 16.29 -7.54 24.65
C GLN A 163 15.34 -7.97 23.52
N TRP A 164 14.09 -8.30 23.86
CA TRP A 164 13.04 -8.57 22.88
C TRP A 164 12.86 -7.38 21.94
N TRP A 165 12.73 -6.16 22.48
CA TRP A 165 12.52 -4.95 21.67
C TRP A 165 13.66 -4.68 20.69
N LYS A 166 14.91 -4.86 21.15
CA LYS A 166 16.09 -4.71 20.30
C LYS A 166 16.04 -5.64 19.07
N GLN A 167 15.50 -6.84 19.23
CA GLN A 167 15.41 -7.81 18.14
C GLN A 167 14.15 -7.59 17.30
N TYR A 168 13.01 -7.32 17.93
CA TYR A 168 11.74 -7.08 17.24
C TYR A 168 11.78 -5.83 16.36
N ALA A 169 12.39 -4.74 16.85
CA ALA A 169 12.48 -3.47 16.13
C ALA A 169 13.76 -3.36 15.28
N ALA A 170 14.53 -4.44 15.14
CA ALA A 170 15.74 -4.43 14.30
C ALA A 170 15.38 -4.18 12.82
N PRO A 171 16.22 -3.46 12.07
CA PRO A 171 16.03 -3.34 10.63
C PRO A 171 16.19 -4.72 9.96
N PRO A 172 15.47 -4.99 8.85
CA PRO A 172 15.69 -6.19 8.05
C PRO A 172 17.17 -6.28 7.65
N ALA A 173 17.72 -7.49 7.59
CA ALA A 173 19.06 -7.69 7.04
C ALA A 173 19.08 -7.21 5.57
N LEU A 174 20.23 -6.70 5.10
CA LEU A 174 20.39 -6.08 3.76
C LEU A 174 19.95 -6.97 2.58
N LEU A 175 19.78 -8.28 2.80
CA LEU A 175 19.35 -9.28 1.81
C LEU A 175 18.17 -10.14 2.31
N ALA A 176 17.46 -9.71 3.36
CA ALA A 176 16.22 -10.34 3.75
C ALA A 176 15.18 -10.13 2.63
N PRO A 177 14.39 -11.16 2.26
CA PRO A 177 13.27 -10.95 1.35
C PRO A 177 12.36 -9.85 1.92
N GLU A 178 11.88 -8.95 1.05
CA GLU A 178 10.88 -7.99 1.51
C GLU A 178 9.67 -8.77 2.04
N PRO A 179 9.10 -8.36 3.19
CA PRO A 179 7.92 -9.02 3.72
C PRO A 179 6.77 -9.00 2.70
N ASP A 180 6.03 -10.11 2.61
CA ASP A 180 4.87 -10.26 1.73
C ASP A 180 3.65 -9.42 2.16
N TYR A 181 3.78 -8.62 3.23
CA TYR A 181 2.74 -7.76 3.77
C TYR A 181 3.06 -6.27 3.57
N PRO A 182 2.05 -5.38 3.52
CA PRO A 182 2.28 -3.96 3.31
C PRO A 182 3.05 -3.33 4.49
N PRO A 183 3.93 -2.35 4.25
CA PRO A 183 4.78 -1.73 5.29
C PRO A 183 3.99 -1.00 6.39
N ILE A 184 2.70 -0.73 6.14
CA ILE A 184 1.77 -0.19 7.14
C ILE A 184 1.67 -1.08 8.38
N VAL A 185 1.73 -2.40 8.23
CA VAL A 185 1.63 -3.33 9.35
C VAL A 185 2.87 -3.20 10.25
N ASP A 186 4.05 -3.20 9.65
CA ASP A 186 5.32 -3.05 10.36
C ASP A 186 5.43 -1.69 11.07
N THR A 187 5.04 -0.62 10.38
CA THR A 187 5.04 0.75 10.91
C THR A 187 4.06 0.88 12.08
N TYR A 188 2.87 0.27 11.93
CA TYR A 188 1.87 0.21 12.99
C TYR A 188 2.40 -0.48 14.24
N LEU A 189 2.81 -1.75 14.10
CA LEU A 189 3.15 -2.60 15.23
C LEU A 189 4.35 -2.06 15.99
N ALA A 190 5.38 -1.58 15.29
CA ALA A 190 6.54 -0.98 15.93
C ALA A 190 6.16 0.29 16.72
N ALA A 191 5.45 1.24 16.11
CA ALA A 191 5.05 2.46 16.81
C ALA A 191 4.07 2.18 17.97
N PHE A 192 3.14 1.25 17.77
CA PHE A 192 2.15 0.82 18.76
C PHE A 192 2.81 0.19 19.98
N LEU A 193 3.70 -0.80 19.77
CA LEU A 193 4.40 -1.48 20.85
C LEU A 193 5.38 -0.55 21.57
N ALA A 194 6.07 0.32 20.83
CA ALA A 194 6.93 1.35 21.42
C ALA A 194 6.14 2.22 22.41
N ARG A 195 5.00 2.78 21.99
CA ARG A 195 4.14 3.59 22.86
C ARG A 195 3.55 2.78 24.01
N ARG A 196 2.99 1.60 23.74
CA ARG A 196 2.26 0.77 24.73
C ARG A 196 3.17 0.22 25.82
N LEU A 197 4.42 -0.09 25.49
CA LEU A 197 5.41 -0.62 26.42
C LEU A 197 6.34 0.47 26.98
N ASN A 198 6.13 1.73 26.61
CA ASN A 198 6.97 2.87 26.98
C ASN A 198 8.46 2.65 26.59
N LEU A 199 8.68 2.21 25.35
CA LEU A 199 9.98 1.96 24.74
C LEU A 199 10.29 3.03 23.70
N ARG A 200 11.58 3.30 23.48
CA ARG A 200 12.03 4.21 22.41
C ARG A 200 12.01 3.49 21.07
N LEU A 201 11.38 4.10 20.06
CA LEU A 201 11.45 3.62 18.68
C LEU A 201 12.87 3.83 18.12
N PRO A 202 13.53 2.80 17.56
CA PRO A 202 14.85 2.95 16.94
C PRO A 202 14.85 3.98 15.82
N GLU A 203 15.96 4.69 15.62
CA GLU A 203 16.08 5.75 14.60
C GLU A 203 15.86 5.21 13.19
N GLU A 204 16.26 3.96 12.94
CA GLU A 204 16.10 3.27 11.65
C GLU A 204 14.64 2.95 11.32
N LYS A 205 13.76 2.89 12.33
CA LYS A 205 12.31 2.69 12.17
C LYS A 205 11.53 4.01 12.25
N GLN A 206 12.20 5.13 12.55
CA GLN A 206 11.56 6.44 12.58
C GLN A 206 11.37 6.96 11.16
N THR A 207 10.15 7.37 10.86
CA THR A 207 9.86 8.13 9.64
C THR A 207 10.26 9.58 9.84
N PRO A 208 10.70 10.29 8.78
CA PRO A 208 10.79 11.75 8.84
C PRO A 208 9.43 12.33 9.26
N PRO A 209 9.41 13.50 9.95
CA PRO A 209 8.14 14.14 10.31
C PRO A 209 7.24 14.31 9.09
N ALA A 210 5.93 14.08 9.23
CA ALA A 210 5.01 14.11 8.09
C ALA A 210 5.08 15.42 7.28
N TYR A 211 5.30 16.55 7.96
CA TYR A 211 5.48 17.85 7.32
C TYR A 211 6.77 17.93 6.48
N ALA A 212 7.85 17.26 6.89
CA ALA A 212 9.09 17.21 6.13
C ALA A 212 8.93 16.42 4.82
N GLU A 213 8.21 15.29 4.86
CA GLU A 213 7.84 14.52 3.67
C GLU A 213 6.93 15.34 2.75
N LEU A 214 5.90 15.99 3.30
CA LEU A 214 4.99 16.87 2.53
C LEU A 214 5.74 18.00 1.80
N ARG A 215 6.81 18.53 2.40
CA ARG A 215 7.66 19.57 1.82
C ARG A 215 8.63 19.02 0.77
N LYS A 216 9.13 17.80 0.96
CA LYS A 216 10.04 17.14 0.01
C LYS A 216 9.31 16.78 -1.28
N GLU A 217 8.06 16.33 -1.17
CA GLU A 217 7.18 16.00 -2.28
C GLU A 217 6.48 17.25 -2.85
N LEU A 218 7.29 18.16 -3.41
CA LEU A 218 6.80 19.34 -4.13
C LEU A 218 6.37 19.04 -5.57
N GLY A 219 6.64 17.85 -6.12
CA GLY A 219 6.35 17.52 -7.51
C GLY A 219 5.70 16.16 -7.66
N PHE A 220 4.45 16.15 -8.13
CA PHE A 220 3.77 15.04 -8.82
C PHE A 220 3.60 13.69 -8.12
N ASN A 221 4.27 13.43 -7.00
CA ASN A 221 4.16 12.17 -6.29
C ASN A 221 2.89 12.19 -5.42
N LEU A 222 1.86 11.55 -5.98
CA LEU A 222 0.48 11.42 -5.52
C LEU A 222 0.36 10.68 -4.18
N GLY A 223 0.64 11.34 -3.06
CA GLY A 223 0.41 10.74 -1.74
C GLY A 223 1.25 9.48 -1.55
N THR A 224 2.57 9.63 -1.50
CA THR A 224 3.49 8.50 -1.38
C THR A 224 3.20 7.64 -0.14
N GLU A 225 3.60 6.37 -0.20
CA GLU A 225 3.54 5.48 0.96
C GLU A 225 4.34 6.03 2.14
N SER A 226 5.48 6.66 1.88
CA SER A 226 6.32 7.30 2.91
C SER A 226 5.56 8.38 3.70
N MET A 227 4.86 9.28 3.02
CA MET A 227 4.11 10.35 3.68
C MET A 227 2.99 9.81 4.57
N ARG A 228 2.30 8.75 4.12
CA ARG A 228 1.25 8.11 4.94
C ARG A 228 1.84 7.41 6.15
N MET A 229 2.92 6.65 5.97
CA MET A 229 3.61 6.01 7.09
C MET A 229 4.06 7.04 8.12
N ALA A 230 4.55 8.21 7.67
CA ALA A 230 4.93 9.31 8.54
C ALA A 230 3.75 9.89 9.33
N MET A 231 2.65 10.22 8.66
CA MET A 231 1.43 10.73 9.32
C MET A 231 0.88 9.75 10.35
N MET A 232 0.90 8.47 10.02
CA MET A 232 0.45 7.39 10.87
C MET A 232 1.37 7.21 12.10
N GLN A 233 2.68 7.19 11.91
CA GLN A 233 3.65 7.09 13.01
C GLN A 233 3.54 8.31 13.94
N ASP A 234 3.47 9.53 13.38
CA ASP A 234 3.24 10.77 14.16
C ASP A 234 1.95 10.69 14.97
N ARG A 235 0.88 10.09 14.40
CA ARG A 235 -0.39 9.87 15.09
C ARG A 235 -0.31 8.87 16.23
N ILE A 236 0.33 7.73 16.01
CA ILE A 236 0.53 6.74 17.08
C ILE A 236 1.41 7.31 18.18
N LEU A 237 2.47 8.04 17.85
CA LEU A 237 3.41 8.58 18.84
C LEU A 237 2.91 9.87 19.52
N GLY A 238 1.80 10.46 19.06
CA GLY A 238 1.25 11.69 19.61
C GLY A 238 2.05 12.94 19.24
N LEU A 239 2.75 12.91 18.10
CA LEU A 239 3.61 13.99 17.60
C LEU A 239 2.87 15.01 16.71
N ASN A 240 1.54 14.91 16.60
CA ASN A 240 0.72 15.82 15.80
C ASN A 240 -0.07 16.83 16.62
N ASN A 241 -0.53 17.87 15.91
CA ASN A 241 -1.24 19.01 16.47
C ASN A 241 -2.76 18.95 16.23
N LEU A 242 -3.34 17.76 16.02
CA LEU A 242 -4.77 17.63 15.64
C LEU A 242 -5.74 18.08 16.73
N ASN A 243 -5.28 18.13 17.99
CA ASN A 243 -6.07 18.60 19.12
C ASN A 243 -6.13 20.13 19.21
N LEU A 244 -5.39 20.85 18.36
CA LEU A 244 -5.42 22.31 18.31
C LEU A 244 -6.53 22.79 17.37
N PRO A 245 -7.20 23.92 17.68
CA PRO A 245 -8.16 24.52 16.76
C PRO A 245 -7.48 24.96 15.46
N ALA A 246 -8.22 24.86 14.35
CA ALA A 246 -7.78 25.37 13.05
C ALA A 246 -8.25 26.82 12.85
N ASP A 247 -7.79 27.72 13.71
CA ASP A 247 -8.22 29.13 13.80
C ASP A 247 -7.23 30.13 13.17
N ARG A 248 -6.09 29.63 12.67
CA ARG A 248 -5.10 30.47 11.98
C ARG A 248 -5.51 30.72 10.53
N PRO A 249 -5.22 31.93 9.98
CA PRO A 249 -5.44 32.20 8.57
C PRO A 249 -4.56 31.29 7.71
N LEU A 250 -5.00 31.05 6.47
CA LEU A 250 -4.15 30.38 5.49
C LEU A 250 -2.90 31.24 5.23
N PRO A 251 -1.72 30.62 5.07
CA PRO A 251 -0.54 31.32 4.56
C PRO A 251 -0.85 31.98 3.21
N GLU A 252 -0.14 33.06 2.91
CA GLU A 252 -0.21 33.66 1.58
C GLU A 252 0.24 32.65 0.52
N ALA A 253 -0.42 32.69 -0.64
CA ALA A 253 -0.04 31.83 -1.74
C ALA A 253 1.35 32.24 -2.25
N PHE A 254 2.14 31.26 -2.64
CA PHE A 254 3.43 31.53 -3.27
C PHE A 254 3.20 32.31 -4.57
N GLU A 255 3.81 33.48 -4.71
CA GLU A 255 3.84 34.20 -5.97
C GLU A 255 4.73 33.44 -6.95
N MET A 256 4.12 32.67 -7.86
CA MET A 256 4.85 32.11 -8.97
C MET A 256 5.17 33.21 -9.98
N VAL A 257 6.43 33.25 -10.41
CA VAL A 257 6.88 34.12 -11.50
C VAL A 257 6.01 33.80 -12.71
N GLU A 258 5.32 34.82 -13.23
CA GLU A 258 4.49 34.67 -14.42
C GLU A 258 5.36 34.17 -15.58
N LYS A 259 5.02 33.00 -16.10
CA LYS A 259 5.76 32.42 -17.20
C LYS A 259 5.37 33.18 -18.46
N ILE A 260 6.36 33.78 -19.13
CA ILE A 260 6.15 34.36 -20.44
C ILE A 260 6.03 33.21 -21.43
N THR A 261 4.80 32.94 -21.86
CA THR A 261 4.55 31.93 -22.89
C THR A 261 4.66 32.55 -24.27
N PRO A 262 5.39 31.92 -25.21
CA PRO A 262 5.44 32.37 -26.60
C PRO A 262 4.02 32.51 -27.17
N ILE A 263 3.79 33.57 -27.94
CA ILE A 263 2.54 33.74 -28.68
C ILE A 263 2.52 32.66 -29.78
N PRO A 264 1.55 31.74 -29.76
CA PRO A 264 1.44 30.68 -30.76
C PRO A 264 0.99 31.23 -32.11
N ALA A 265 1.22 30.48 -33.18
CA ALA A 265 0.67 30.80 -34.49
C ALA A 265 -0.88 30.98 -34.45
N PRO A 266 -1.45 31.90 -35.26
CA PRO A 266 -2.88 32.26 -35.18
C PRO A 266 -3.84 31.15 -35.63
N ASP A 267 -3.35 30.12 -36.34
CA ASP A 267 -4.11 29.02 -36.94
C ASP A 267 -3.88 27.67 -36.24
N VAL A 268 -3.35 27.68 -35.02
CA VAL A 268 -3.16 26.44 -34.25
C VAL A 268 -4.52 25.81 -33.91
N GLU A 269 -4.73 24.60 -34.42
CA GLU A 269 -5.94 23.83 -34.17
C GLU A 269 -5.97 23.27 -32.75
N VAL A 270 -7.10 23.49 -32.06
CA VAL A 270 -7.40 23.00 -30.72
C VAL A 270 -8.62 22.08 -30.80
N GLU A 271 -8.57 20.94 -30.13
CA GLU A 271 -9.72 20.05 -30.07
C GLU A 271 -10.92 20.71 -29.36
N PRO A 272 -12.15 20.56 -29.87
CA PRO A 272 -13.33 21.22 -29.29
C PRO A 272 -13.60 20.83 -27.83
N ILE A 273 -13.31 19.58 -27.45
CA ILE A 273 -13.52 19.10 -26.08
C ILE A 273 -12.69 19.89 -25.04
N ALA A 274 -11.51 20.41 -25.41
CA ALA A 274 -10.68 21.23 -24.52
C ALA A 274 -11.33 22.57 -24.15
N MET A 275 -12.24 23.08 -24.99
CA MET A 275 -13.03 24.29 -24.70
C MET A 275 -14.08 24.08 -23.61
N ARG A 276 -14.31 22.82 -23.21
CA ARG A 276 -15.26 22.44 -22.15
C ARG A 276 -14.54 21.95 -20.88
N VAL A 277 -13.23 22.09 -20.82
CA VAL A 277 -12.41 21.73 -19.66
C VAL A 277 -12.08 22.99 -18.87
N PRO A 278 -12.35 23.06 -17.56
CA PRO A 278 -11.93 24.21 -16.75
C PRO A 278 -10.41 24.39 -16.73
N ALA A 279 -9.94 25.64 -16.79
CA ALA A 279 -8.51 25.98 -16.88
C ALA A 279 -7.66 25.35 -15.77
N GLU A 280 -8.20 25.20 -14.56
CA GLU A 280 -7.50 24.62 -13.40
C GLU A 280 -7.43 23.08 -13.38
N CYS A 281 -7.93 22.40 -14.41
CA CYS A 281 -7.93 20.94 -14.46
C CYS A 281 -6.67 20.37 -15.10
N PHE A 282 -6.24 19.21 -14.61
CA PHE A 282 -5.45 18.29 -15.45
C PHE A 282 -6.32 17.79 -16.59
N TYR A 283 -5.70 17.43 -17.71
CA TYR A 283 -6.40 16.99 -18.90
C TYR A 283 -5.72 15.76 -19.51
N VAL A 284 -6.43 14.63 -19.49
CA VAL A 284 -6.02 13.38 -20.14
C VAL A 284 -7.00 13.09 -21.26
N ARG A 285 -6.59 13.34 -22.50
CA ARG A 285 -7.42 13.18 -23.70
C ARG A 285 -7.09 11.87 -24.41
N PHE A 286 -8.13 11.21 -24.93
CA PHE A 286 -8.01 9.97 -25.69
C PHE A 286 -8.12 10.16 -27.21
N GLY A 287 -8.71 11.27 -27.68
CA GLY A 287 -8.89 11.54 -29.10
C GLY A 287 -9.99 10.72 -29.78
N SER A 288 -10.32 9.55 -29.22
CA SER A 288 -11.43 8.71 -29.64
C SER A 288 -11.94 7.83 -28.50
N PHE A 289 -13.17 7.35 -28.63
CA PHE A 289 -13.72 6.37 -27.70
C PHE A 289 -12.99 5.01 -27.76
N THR A 290 -12.48 4.64 -28.93
CA THR A 290 -11.71 3.40 -29.12
C THR A 290 -10.40 3.41 -28.34
N ASN A 291 -9.68 4.54 -28.34
CA ASN A 291 -8.46 4.70 -27.55
C ASN A 291 -8.74 4.62 -26.04
N PHE A 292 -9.86 5.18 -25.59
CA PHE A 292 -10.30 5.08 -24.20
C PHE A 292 -10.55 3.62 -23.78
N LEU A 293 -11.30 2.85 -24.58
CA LEU A 293 -11.54 1.43 -24.31
C LEU A 293 -10.25 0.60 -24.35
N TRP A 294 -9.36 0.89 -25.31
CA TRP A 294 -8.07 0.20 -25.42
C TRP A 294 -7.23 0.37 -24.14
N LEU A 295 -7.17 1.58 -23.57
CA LEU A 295 -6.42 1.79 -22.33
C LEU A 295 -7.05 1.00 -21.17
N GLN A 296 -8.38 1.03 -21.05
CA GLN A 296 -9.08 0.29 -19.99
C GLN A 296 -8.79 -1.23 -20.07
N ASP A 297 -8.90 -1.81 -21.27
CA ASP A 297 -8.55 -3.22 -21.51
C ASP A 297 -7.08 -3.52 -21.19
N THR A 298 -6.19 -2.61 -21.55
CA THR A 298 -4.74 -2.75 -21.31
C THR A 298 -4.44 -2.74 -19.80
N LEU A 299 -5.03 -1.81 -19.05
CA LEU A 299 -4.87 -1.73 -17.60
C LEU A 299 -5.46 -2.97 -16.89
N GLN A 300 -6.60 -3.48 -17.37
CA GLN A 300 -7.21 -4.70 -16.80
C GLN A 300 -6.32 -5.94 -17.03
N ARG A 301 -5.75 -6.08 -18.24
CA ARG A 301 -4.84 -7.19 -18.57
C ARG A 301 -3.56 -7.17 -17.76
N TRP A 302 -3.13 -6.00 -17.30
CA TRP A 302 -1.89 -5.82 -16.54
C TRP A 302 -2.10 -5.83 -15.02
N GLY A 303 -3.25 -6.31 -14.54
CA GLY A 303 -3.51 -6.45 -13.09
C GLY A 303 -3.92 -5.16 -12.41
N GLY A 304 -4.49 -4.20 -13.16
CA GLY A 304 -5.21 -3.05 -12.60
C GLY A 304 -4.36 -1.84 -12.18
N ASP A 305 -3.03 -1.95 -12.12
CA ASP A 305 -2.17 -0.81 -11.77
C ASP A 305 -0.76 -0.91 -12.39
N ALA A 306 -0.34 0.08 -13.18
CA ALA A 306 1.03 0.14 -13.70
C ALA A 306 2.07 0.28 -12.56
N GLN A 307 1.64 0.76 -11.38
CA GLN A 307 2.48 0.85 -10.19
C GLN A 307 2.86 -0.53 -9.61
N ASN A 308 2.03 -1.56 -9.82
CA ASN A 308 2.28 -2.93 -9.34
C ASN A 308 3.38 -3.65 -10.13
N LEU A 309 3.78 -3.14 -11.30
CA LEU A 309 4.93 -3.66 -12.05
C LEU A 309 6.27 -3.16 -11.48
N ILE A 310 6.27 -2.02 -10.78
CA ILE A 310 7.47 -1.38 -10.23
C ILE A 310 7.65 -1.76 -8.75
N ALA A 311 6.56 -1.83 -7.99
CA ALA A 311 6.56 -2.42 -6.66
C ALA A 311 6.25 -3.91 -6.81
N LEU A 312 7.24 -4.78 -6.65
CA LEU A 312 7.13 -6.26 -6.66
C LEU A 312 6.25 -6.82 -5.53
N ARG A 313 5.07 -6.24 -5.29
CA ARG A 313 4.12 -6.58 -4.24
C ARG A 313 2.76 -6.82 -4.88
N GLY A 314 2.18 -8.00 -4.65
CA GLY A 314 0.89 -8.42 -5.22
C GLY A 314 -0.32 -7.76 -4.55
N LEU A 315 -0.40 -6.42 -4.55
CA LEU A 315 -1.51 -5.67 -3.99
C LEU A 315 -2.41 -5.09 -5.09
N ASP A 316 -3.55 -5.72 -5.35
CA ASP A 316 -4.59 -5.13 -6.20
C ASP A 316 -5.32 -4.02 -5.42
N ARG A 317 -5.32 -2.80 -5.98
CA ARG A 317 -5.95 -1.62 -5.36
C ARG A 317 -7.32 -1.29 -5.97
N GLU A 318 -7.81 -2.11 -6.90
CA GLU A 318 -9.11 -1.99 -7.58
C GLU A 318 -9.44 -0.56 -8.10
N MET A 319 -8.45 0.24 -8.49
CA MET A 319 -8.66 1.66 -8.83
C MET A 319 -9.67 1.84 -9.96
N GLY A 320 -9.56 1.02 -11.01
CA GLY A 320 -10.51 1.00 -12.13
C GLY A 320 -11.92 0.67 -11.66
N GLY A 321 -12.09 -0.40 -10.87
CA GLY A 321 -13.38 -0.80 -10.32
C GLY A 321 -14.02 0.26 -9.43
N ARG A 322 -13.20 1.02 -8.68
CA ARG A 322 -13.68 2.14 -7.87
C ARG A 322 -14.21 3.29 -8.72
N ILE A 323 -13.49 3.69 -9.78
CA ILE A 323 -13.92 4.77 -10.69
C ILE A 323 -15.25 4.40 -11.36
N GLU A 324 -15.34 3.18 -11.92
CA GLU A 324 -16.58 2.71 -12.57
C GLU A 324 -17.77 2.72 -11.61
N ARG A 325 -17.55 2.25 -10.37
CA ARG A 325 -18.56 2.18 -9.32
C ARG A 325 -19.00 3.58 -8.87
N GLN A 326 -18.04 4.48 -8.64
CA GLN A 326 -18.30 5.84 -8.18
C GLN A 326 -19.08 6.67 -9.20
N LEU A 327 -18.68 6.62 -10.48
CA LEU A 327 -19.28 7.40 -11.55
C LEU A 327 -20.46 6.72 -12.24
N ILE A 328 -20.70 5.43 -11.99
CA ILE A 328 -21.73 4.61 -12.65
C ILE A 328 -21.43 4.50 -14.15
N LEU A 329 -20.17 4.20 -14.48
CA LEU A 329 -19.67 4.09 -15.85
C LEU A 329 -19.02 2.71 -16.04
N LYS A 330 -19.84 1.70 -16.28
CA LYS A 330 -19.38 0.33 -16.58
C LYS A 330 -18.88 0.22 -18.02
N GLN A 331 -17.66 -0.28 -18.20
CA GLN A 331 -17.04 -0.52 -19.51
C GLN A 331 -17.87 -1.45 -20.42
N THR A 332 -18.51 -2.49 -19.86
CA THR A 332 -19.33 -3.44 -20.64
C THR A 332 -20.59 -2.81 -21.23
N VAL A 333 -21.11 -1.76 -20.60
CA VAL A 333 -22.28 -0.99 -21.07
C VAL A 333 -21.82 0.06 -22.08
N LEU A 334 -20.68 0.69 -21.80
CA LEU A 334 -20.00 1.63 -22.69
C LEU A 334 -19.64 1.00 -24.05
N SER A 335 -19.01 -0.18 -24.05
CA SER A 335 -18.63 -0.91 -25.26
C SER A 335 -19.80 -1.50 -26.05
N ARG A 336 -20.89 -1.88 -25.39
CA ARG A 336 -22.09 -2.45 -26.05
C ARG A 336 -23.02 -1.39 -26.65
N LEU A 337 -23.09 -0.20 -26.05
CA LEU A 337 -24.08 0.82 -26.42
C LEU A 337 -23.50 1.96 -27.27
N PHE A 338 -22.20 2.23 -27.16
CA PHE A 338 -21.55 3.35 -27.84
C PHE A 338 -20.54 2.81 -28.85
N GLY A 339 -21.00 2.53 -30.08
CA GLY A 339 -20.04 2.43 -31.18
C GLY A 339 -19.36 3.78 -31.43
N GLU A 340 -18.28 3.81 -32.21
CA GLU A 340 -17.59 5.05 -32.65
C GLU A 340 -18.51 6.10 -33.29
N LYS A 341 -19.75 5.73 -33.64
CA LYS A 341 -20.77 6.63 -34.19
C LYS A 341 -21.44 7.53 -33.16
N VAL A 342 -21.34 7.25 -31.86
CA VAL A 342 -22.07 7.99 -30.81
C VAL A 342 -21.17 8.98 -30.07
N ILE A 343 -19.91 8.61 -29.79
CA ILE A 343 -18.93 9.43 -29.07
C ILE A 343 -17.80 9.82 -30.03
N ALA A 344 -17.45 11.11 -30.05
CA ALA A 344 -16.34 11.65 -30.82
C ALA A 344 -15.02 11.54 -30.06
N ASP A 345 -15.02 11.99 -28.80
CA ASP A 345 -13.81 12.12 -27.99
C ASP A 345 -14.15 11.90 -26.51
N VAL A 346 -13.13 11.55 -25.73
CA VAL A 346 -13.21 11.32 -24.28
C VAL A 346 -12.02 12.00 -23.62
N ALA A 347 -12.26 12.59 -22.44
CA ALA A 347 -11.21 13.08 -21.57
C ALA A 347 -11.49 12.75 -20.11
N ILE A 348 -10.43 12.48 -19.33
CA ILE A 348 -10.49 12.51 -17.87
C ILE A 348 -9.92 13.85 -17.43
N ILE A 349 -10.67 14.55 -16.58
CA ILE A 349 -10.30 15.85 -16.06
C ILE A 349 -10.49 15.92 -14.55
N GLY A 350 -9.75 16.78 -13.87
CA GLY A 350 -9.92 17.01 -12.45
C GLY A 350 -8.96 18.03 -11.88
N THR A 351 -9.19 18.43 -10.65
CA THR A 351 -8.38 19.43 -9.93
C THR A 351 -7.33 18.81 -9.02
N ASP A 352 -7.30 17.48 -8.95
CA ASP A 352 -6.57 16.71 -7.95
C ASP A 352 -6.29 15.31 -8.52
N MET A 353 -5.06 14.82 -8.39
CA MET A 353 -4.64 13.51 -8.90
C MET A 353 -4.52 12.43 -7.80
N PHE A 354 -4.95 12.71 -6.56
CA PHE A 354 -4.94 11.77 -5.42
C PHE A 354 -6.15 10.82 -5.48
N PHE A 355 -6.22 10.03 -6.57
CA PHE A 355 -7.34 9.12 -6.84
C PHE A 355 -7.57 8.11 -5.72
N ARG A 356 -6.50 7.70 -5.03
CA ARG A 356 -6.55 6.77 -3.91
C ARG A 356 -7.27 7.35 -2.70
N GLU A 357 -7.02 8.61 -2.38
CA GLU A 357 -7.62 9.31 -1.25
C GLU A 357 -9.00 9.91 -1.58
N GLY A 358 -9.45 9.84 -2.83
CA GLY A 358 -10.75 10.37 -3.28
C GLY A 358 -10.64 11.74 -3.95
N ALA A 359 -9.92 11.78 -5.07
CA ALA A 359 -9.76 12.99 -5.87
C ALA A 359 -11.08 13.57 -6.41
N SER A 360 -11.05 14.88 -6.69
CA SER A 360 -12.05 15.54 -7.53
C SER A 360 -11.69 15.34 -8.99
N TYR A 361 -12.39 14.42 -9.66
CA TYR A 361 -12.21 14.11 -11.08
C TYR A 361 -13.54 13.79 -11.77
N GLY A 362 -13.51 13.68 -13.08
CA GLY A 362 -14.62 13.23 -13.88
C GLY A 362 -14.22 12.79 -15.29
N ILE A 363 -15.16 12.17 -15.98
CA ILE A 363 -15.03 11.74 -17.37
C ILE A 363 -15.95 12.62 -18.22
N LEU A 364 -15.34 13.28 -19.20
CA LEU A 364 -15.99 14.14 -20.17
C LEU A 364 -16.08 13.42 -21.51
N PHE A 365 -17.27 13.38 -22.08
CA PHE A 365 -17.55 12.81 -23.38
C PHE A 365 -18.01 13.91 -24.34
N GLN A 366 -17.41 13.95 -25.53
CA GLN A 366 -17.94 14.71 -26.66
C GLN A 366 -18.82 13.79 -27.51
N ALA A 367 -20.12 14.07 -27.62
CA ALA A 367 -21.03 13.24 -28.39
C ALA A 367 -21.06 13.65 -29.87
N LYS A 368 -21.05 12.65 -30.76
CA LYS A 368 -21.50 12.80 -32.17
C LYS A 368 -23.03 12.87 -32.25
N ASN A 369 -23.71 12.13 -31.38
CA ASN A 369 -25.17 12.14 -31.24
C ASN A 369 -25.54 12.25 -29.75
N ALA A 370 -25.80 13.48 -29.30
CA ALA A 370 -26.06 13.78 -27.90
C ALA A 370 -27.33 13.08 -27.37
N LEU A 371 -28.38 12.93 -28.19
CA LEU A 371 -29.63 12.29 -27.79
C LEU A 371 -29.42 10.79 -27.54
N ALA A 372 -28.76 10.10 -28.48
CA ALA A 372 -28.43 8.68 -28.33
C ALA A 372 -27.50 8.45 -27.13
N ALA A 373 -26.49 9.32 -26.96
CA ALA A 373 -25.57 9.22 -25.82
C ALA A 373 -26.30 9.39 -24.49
N SER A 374 -27.13 10.42 -24.37
CA SER A 374 -27.91 10.73 -23.16
C SER A 374 -28.89 9.61 -22.82
N ALA A 375 -29.57 9.04 -23.81
CA ALA A 375 -30.50 7.93 -23.62
C ALA A 375 -29.79 6.68 -23.07
N SER A 376 -28.61 6.37 -23.60
CA SER A 376 -27.78 5.26 -23.16
C SER A 376 -27.31 5.42 -21.71
N PHE A 377 -26.76 6.60 -21.36
CA PHE A 377 -26.35 6.88 -19.98
C PHE A 377 -27.53 6.92 -18.99
N ALA A 378 -28.68 7.46 -19.41
CA ALA A 378 -29.89 7.44 -18.57
C ALA A 378 -30.35 6.00 -18.29
N GLN A 379 -30.24 5.10 -19.27
CA GLN A 379 -30.54 3.68 -19.08
C GLN A 379 -29.60 3.04 -18.05
N GLN A 380 -28.29 3.27 -18.17
CA GLN A 380 -27.30 2.78 -17.22
C GLN A 380 -27.56 3.27 -15.78
N ARG A 381 -27.93 4.54 -15.63
CA ARG A 381 -28.28 5.13 -14.32
C ARG A 381 -29.53 4.48 -13.73
N ARG A 382 -30.58 4.25 -14.53
CA ARG A 382 -31.79 3.51 -14.11
C ARG A 382 -31.47 2.09 -13.66
N GLU A 383 -30.62 1.38 -14.39
CA GLU A 383 -30.18 0.02 -14.01
C GLU A 383 -29.43 0.01 -12.68
N ARG A 384 -28.60 1.03 -12.42
CA ARG A 384 -27.93 1.16 -11.12
C ARG A 384 -28.90 1.47 -9.99
N LEU A 385 -29.90 2.32 -10.22
CA LEU A 385 -30.95 2.64 -9.24
C LEU A 385 -31.78 1.39 -8.89
N ALA A 386 -32.12 0.58 -9.89
CA ALA A 386 -32.87 -0.65 -9.71
C ALA A 386 -32.14 -1.70 -8.83
N GLN A 387 -30.81 -1.63 -8.73
CA GLN A 387 -30.02 -2.50 -7.84
C GLN A 387 -30.13 -2.11 -6.35
N GLY A 388 -30.70 -0.94 -6.03
CA GLY A 388 -30.83 -0.45 -4.65
C GLY A 388 -29.53 0.08 -4.03
N GLY A 389 -29.63 0.59 -2.79
CA GLY A 389 -28.50 1.14 -2.03
C GLY A 389 -28.00 2.52 -2.47
N VAL A 390 -28.69 3.16 -3.42
CA VAL A 390 -28.40 4.52 -3.91
C VAL A 390 -29.69 5.31 -4.06
N THR A 391 -29.60 6.62 -4.00
CA THR A 391 -30.69 7.56 -4.27
C THR A 391 -30.35 8.44 -5.47
N GLU A 392 -31.37 8.86 -6.21
CA GLU A 392 -31.24 9.89 -7.25
C GLU A 392 -31.90 11.18 -6.77
N GLU A 393 -31.19 12.30 -6.96
CA GLU A 393 -31.66 13.65 -6.67
C GLU A 393 -31.38 14.56 -7.86
N THR A 394 -32.29 15.49 -8.13
CA THR A 394 -32.03 16.60 -9.06
C THR A 394 -31.53 17.79 -8.27
N VAL A 395 -30.26 18.14 -8.45
CA VAL A 395 -29.60 19.26 -7.78
C VAL A 395 -29.52 20.45 -8.74
N LYS A 396 -29.78 21.66 -8.23
CA LYS A 396 -29.53 22.89 -8.98
C LYS A 396 -28.07 23.32 -8.84
N ILE A 397 -27.38 23.46 -9.97
CA ILE A 397 -26.00 23.96 -10.06
C ILE A 397 -25.99 25.06 -11.13
N ASP A 398 -25.71 26.29 -10.72
CA ASP A 398 -25.69 27.47 -11.61
C ASP A 398 -26.93 27.58 -12.52
N GLY A 399 -28.11 27.35 -11.95
CA GLY A 399 -29.41 27.36 -12.66
C GLY A 399 -29.75 26.08 -13.42
N HIS A 400 -28.77 25.21 -13.69
CA HIS A 400 -28.94 23.95 -14.41
C HIS A 400 -29.44 22.85 -13.49
N SER A 401 -30.30 21.97 -14.03
CA SER A 401 -30.74 20.75 -13.35
C SER A 401 -29.72 19.64 -13.59
N VAL A 402 -29.08 19.17 -12.53
CA VAL A 402 -28.03 18.14 -12.57
C VAL A 402 -28.52 16.90 -11.82
N SER A 403 -28.43 15.72 -12.44
CA SER A 403 -28.76 14.46 -11.76
C SER A 403 -27.58 14.04 -10.88
N LEU A 404 -27.84 13.81 -9.60
CA LEU A 404 -26.90 13.23 -8.65
C LEU A 404 -27.42 11.85 -8.26
N ILE A 405 -26.60 10.82 -8.44
CA ILE A 405 -26.82 9.52 -7.80
C ILE A 405 -25.76 9.33 -6.73
N SER A 406 -26.17 8.99 -5.51
CA SER A 406 -25.25 8.77 -4.40
C SER A 406 -25.69 7.64 -3.46
N SER A 407 -24.72 7.02 -2.80
CA SER A 407 -24.95 6.11 -1.66
C SER A 407 -24.60 6.78 -0.33
N PRO A 408 -25.18 6.33 0.80
CA PRO A 408 -24.89 6.91 2.13
C PRO A 408 -23.42 6.79 2.55
N ASP A 409 -22.72 5.74 2.11
CA ASP A 409 -21.31 5.46 2.39
C ASP A 409 -20.35 6.20 1.43
N GLY A 410 -20.86 6.94 0.44
CA GLY A 410 -20.05 7.62 -0.58
C GLY A 410 -19.36 6.69 -1.59
N GLY A 411 -19.64 5.38 -1.56
CA GLY A 411 -19.14 4.42 -2.55
C GLY A 411 -19.65 4.70 -3.96
N VAL A 412 -20.81 5.34 -4.09
CA VAL A 412 -21.35 5.92 -5.31
C VAL A 412 -21.55 7.41 -5.10
N ARG A 413 -21.05 8.22 -6.03
CA ARG A 413 -21.28 9.66 -6.07
C ARG A 413 -21.06 10.17 -7.49
N SER A 414 -22.14 10.29 -8.26
CA SER A 414 -22.09 10.58 -9.69
C SER A 414 -23.02 11.74 -10.04
N TYR A 415 -22.44 12.93 -10.18
CA TYR A 415 -23.06 14.06 -10.85
C TYR A 415 -23.02 13.83 -12.35
N TYR A 416 -24.16 13.93 -13.01
CA TYR A 416 -24.31 13.85 -14.45
C TYR A 416 -24.81 15.17 -15.00
N VAL A 417 -23.97 15.82 -15.82
CA VAL A 417 -24.26 17.08 -16.50
C VAL A 417 -24.23 16.85 -18.01
N SER A 418 -25.18 17.42 -18.74
CA SER A 418 -25.20 17.43 -20.20
C SER A 418 -25.40 18.85 -20.69
N ASP A 419 -24.48 19.36 -21.51
CA ASP A 419 -24.56 20.70 -22.10
C ASP A 419 -23.85 20.76 -23.46
N GLY A 420 -24.49 21.36 -24.47
CA GLY A 420 -23.87 21.63 -25.77
C GLY A 420 -23.32 20.40 -26.54
N GLY A 421 -23.86 19.20 -26.28
CA GLY A 421 -23.35 17.94 -26.86
C GLY A 421 -22.18 17.32 -26.08
N TYR A 422 -21.88 17.85 -24.90
CA TYR A 422 -20.88 17.34 -23.98
C TYR A 422 -21.55 16.76 -22.74
N LEU A 423 -21.09 15.57 -22.34
CA LEU A 423 -21.64 14.83 -21.21
C LEU A 423 -20.54 14.65 -20.18
N PHE A 424 -20.76 15.11 -18.95
CA PHE A 424 -19.77 15.10 -17.90
C PHE A 424 -20.26 14.32 -16.68
N PHE A 425 -19.46 13.35 -16.25
CA PHE A 425 -19.68 12.54 -15.06
C PHE A 425 -18.60 12.84 -14.05
N THR A 426 -18.95 13.33 -12.87
CA THR A 426 -17.96 13.68 -11.84
C THR A 426 -18.42 13.34 -10.43
N THR A 427 -17.46 13.11 -9.54
CA THR A 427 -17.69 12.95 -8.10
C THR A 427 -17.90 14.30 -7.39
N SER A 428 -17.59 15.42 -8.05
CA SER A 428 -17.47 16.75 -7.45
C SER A 428 -18.53 17.72 -7.98
N LYS A 429 -19.31 18.29 -7.05
CA LYS A 429 -20.28 19.36 -7.34
C LYS A 429 -19.59 20.58 -7.95
N THR A 430 -18.42 20.93 -7.44
CA THR A 430 -17.63 22.08 -7.89
C THR A 430 -17.13 21.88 -9.31
N LEU A 431 -16.69 20.67 -9.68
CA LEU A 431 -16.29 20.36 -11.05
C LEU A 431 -17.48 20.42 -12.01
N ALA A 432 -18.66 19.95 -11.60
CA ALA A 432 -19.88 20.08 -12.38
C ALA A 432 -20.24 21.55 -12.65
N ALA A 433 -20.11 22.43 -11.64
CA ALA A 433 -20.29 23.88 -11.78
C ALA A 433 -19.28 24.48 -12.77
N ARG A 434 -17.98 24.21 -12.57
CA ARG A 434 -16.91 24.73 -13.43
C ARG A 434 -17.05 24.26 -14.88
N PHE A 435 -17.45 23.01 -15.10
CA PHE A 435 -17.77 22.51 -16.44
C PHE A 435 -18.90 23.33 -17.12
N LEU A 436 -19.96 23.67 -16.39
CA LEU A 436 -21.05 24.51 -16.92
C LEU A 436 -20.56 25.93 -17.22
N GLU A 437 -19.71 26.51 -16.37
CA GLU A 437 -19.17 27.86 -16.57
C GLU A 437 -18.35 27.98 -17.88
N THR A 438 -17.61 26.94 -18.27
CA THR A 438 -16.87 26.95 -19.55
C THR A 438 -17.78 27.08 -20.78
N ALA A 439 -19.10 26.84 -20.66
CA ALA A 439 -20.04 26.99 -21.77
C ALA A 439 -20.19 28.46 -22.19
N SER A 440 -19.98 29.37 -21.23
CA SER A 440 -19.96 30.81 -21.45
C SER A 440 -18.65 31.32 -22.06
N GLY A 441 -17.69 30.43 -22.35
CA GLY A 441 -16.36 30.77 -22.87
C GLY A 441 -15.40 31.32 -21.81
N LYS A 442 -15.80 31.36 -20.53
CA LYS A 442 -14.95 31.76 -19.42
C LYS A 442 -14.00 30.63 -19.02
N ASP A 443 -12.73 30.96 -18.84
CA ASP A 443 -11.69 30.12 -18.21
C ASP A 443 -11.65 28.66 -18.70
N SER A 444 -11.83 28.43 -20.00
CA SER A 444 -11.64 27.11 -20.60
C SER A 444 -10.16 26.85 -20.87
N LEU A 445 -9.70 25.63 -20.59
CA LEU A 445 -8.35 25.15 -20.86
C LEU A 445 -7.95 25.37 -22.33
N GLY A 446 -8.82 25.00 -23.27
CA GLY A 446 -8.56 25.16 -24.72
C GLY A 446 -8.38 26.62 -25.16
N GLY A 447 -8.86 27.59 -24.38
CA GLY A 447 -8.72 29.01 -24.64
C GLY A 447 -7.45 29.64 -24.04
N MET A 448 -6.65 28.87 -23.30
CA MET A 448 -5.42 29.38 -22.69
C MET A 448 -4.28 29.46 -23.72
N ILE A 449 -3.53 30.56 -23.71
CA ILE A 449 -2.35 30.76 -24.56
C ILE A 449 -1.33 29.62 -24.42
N ASP A 450 -1.11 29.13 -23.19
CA ASP A 450 -0.22 28.01 -22.88
C ASP A 450 -0.68 26.68 -23.46
N PHE A 451 -1.99 26.48 -23.53
CA PHE A 451 -2.56 25.28 -24.11
C PHE A 451 -2.46 25.31 -25.63
N VAL A 452 -2.76 26.45 -26.25
CA VAL A 452 -2.61 26.66 -27.69
C VAL A 452 -1.15 26.47 -28.09
N HIS A 453 -0.20 27.04 -27.35
CA HIS A 453 1.23 26.80 -27.60
C HIS A 453 1.63 25.33 -27.42
N ALA A 454 1.07 24.61 -26.44
CA ALA A 454 1.31 23.18 -26.32
C ALA A 454 0.76 22.38 -27.53
N ARG A 455 -0.35 22.81 -28.14
CA ARG A 455 -0.90 22.22 -29.37
C ARG A 455 -0.07 22.55 -30.60
N GLU A 456 0.58 23.71 -30.64
CA GLU A 456 1.55 24.03 -31.69
C GLU A 456 2.73 23.04 -31.69
N LEU A 457 3.25 22.70 -30.49
CA LEU A 457 4.32 21.73 -30.31
C LEU A 457 3.84 20.27 -30.50
N MET A 458 2.59 20.00 -30.15
CA MET A 458 1.96 18.67 -30.24
C MET A 458 0.64 18.74 -31.03
N PRO A 459 0.70 18.89 -32.37
CA PRO A 459 -0.48 19.13 -33.20
C PRO A 459 -1.38 17.91 -33.34
N LEU A 460 -2.66 18.14 -33.57
CA LEU A 460 -3.71 17.10 -33.68
C LEU A 460 -3.41 16.02 -34.73
N LYS A 461 -2.72 16.40 -35.83
CA LYS A 461 -2.28 15.48 -36.90
C LYS A 461 -1.34 14.36 -36.43
N ARG A 462 -0.80 14.43 -35.20
CA ARG A 462 0.00 13.36 -34.60
C ARG A 462 -0.84 12.15 -34.23
N GLU A 463 -2.14 12.34 -34.01
CA GLU A 463 -3.08 11.29 -33.61
C GLU A 463 -2.61 10.50 -32.37
N ASP A 464 -2.01 11.21 -31.40
CA ASP A 464 -1.52 10.62 -30.15
C ASP A 464 -2.67 9.87 -29.43
N THR A 465 -2.47 8.59 -29.10
CA THR A 465 -3.48 7.73 -28.45
C THR A 465 -3.97 8.28 -27.12
N ILE A 466 -3.04 8.87 -26.36
CA ILE A 466 -3.31 9.57 -25.10
C ILE A 466 -2.46 10.82 -25.10
N TRP A 467 -3.07 11.97 -24.80
CA TRP A 467 -2.36 13.21 -24.55
C TRP A 467 -2.65 13.72 -23.15
N VAL A 468 -1.59 13.99 -22.39
CA VAL A 468 -1.68 14.50 -21.02
C VAL A 468 -1.15 15.93 -21.00
N TYR A 469 -1.96 16.84 -20.49
CA TYR A 469 -1.60 18.23 -20.28
C TYR A 469 -1.96 18.67 -18.86
N LEU A 470 -1.02 19.36 -18.22
CA LEU A 470 -1.18 19.92 -16.87
C LEU A 470 -0.96 21.43 -16.98
N SER A 471 -2.01 22.21 -16.75
CA SER A 471 -1.96 23.66 -16.92
C SER A 471 -1.19 24.34 -15.79
N ASP A 472 -0.71 25.56 -16.05
CA ASP A 472 -0.16 26.43 -15.00
C ASP A 472 -1.19 26.65 -13.88
N SER A 473 -2.46 26.86 -14.22
CA SER A 473 -3.55 26.98 -13.25
C SER A 473 -3.72 25.72 -12.38
N PHE A 474 -3.55 24.53 -12.94
CA PHE A 474 -3.55 23.27 -12.18
C PHE A 474 -2.37 23.25 -11.20
N PHE A 475 -1.16 23.63 -11.64
CA PHE A 475 0.01 23.72 -10.75
C PHE A 475 -0.20 24.70 -9.61
N ARG A 476 -0.68 25.91 -9.91
CA ARG A 476 -1.03 26.93 -8.90
C ARG A 476 -2.04 26.41 -7.89
N ASN A 477 -3.02 25.62 -8.34
CA ASN A 477 -3.98 25.00 -7.44
C ASN A 477 -3.30 24.00 -6.49
N ILE A 478 -2.52 23.04 -7.00
CA ILE A 478 -1.92 21.98 -6.17
C ILE A 478 -0.77 22.45 -5.27
N THR A 479 -0.10 23.53 -5.63
CA THR A 479 0.92 24.17 -4.78
C THR A 479 0.31 25.20 -3.83
N GLY A 480 -0.96 25.56 -4.02
CA GLY A 480 -1.63 26.56 -3.21
C GLY A 480 -1.82 26.14 -1.74
N PRO A 481 -1.81 27.10 -0.80
CA PRO A 481 -1.89 26.83 0.64
C PRO A 481 -3.19 26.10 1.00
N ARG A 482 -4.32 26.49 0.41
CA ARG A 482 -5.62 25.83 0.59
C ARG A 482 -5.55 24.35 0.24
N TYR A 483 -5.04 24.03 -0.95
CA TYR A 483 -4.96 22.64 -1.41
C TYR A 483 -4.04 21.82 -0.52
N ARG A 484 -2.85 22.35 -0.18
CA ARG A 484 -1.88 21.64 0.67
C ARG A 484 -2.45 21.34 2.07
N VAL A 485 -3.21 22.27 2.66
CA VAL A 485 -3.89 22.05 3.93
C VAL A 485 -4.97 20.97 3.81
N GLU A 486 -5.85 21.05 2.81
CA GLU A 486 -6.91 20.06 2.61
C GLU A 486 -6.36 18.68 2.25
N MET A 487 -5.25 18.62 1.50
CA MET A 487 -4.55 17.38 1.20
C MET A 487 -4.01 16.72 2.47
N ALA A 488 -3.33 17.50 3.33
CA ALA A 488 -2.82 16.99 4.60
C ALA A 488 -3.95 16.49 5.51
N ARG A 489 -5.08 17.22 5.56
CA ARG A 489 -6.28 16.79 6.30
C ARG A 489 -6.84 15.46 5.77
N ARG A 490 -6.95 15.31 4.45
CA ARG A 490 -7.45 14.09 3.80
C ARG A 490 -6.57 12.88 4.07
N LEU A 491 -5.26 13.05 3.93
CA LEU A 491 -4.28 12.00 4.20
C LEU A 491 -4.31 11.60 5.68
N GLN A 492 -4.40 12.56 6.59
CA GLN A 492 -4.54 12.30 8.02
C GLN A 492 -5.83 11.54 8.34
N ALA A 493 -6.97 11.94 7.76
CA ALA A 493 -8.24 11.25 7.97
C ALA A 493 -8.18 9.79 7.46
N THR A 494 -7.50 9.57 6.32
CA THR A 494 -7.27 8.22 5.79
C THR A 494 -6.40 7.39 6.75
N ALA A 495 -5.29 7.97 7.23
CA ALA A 495 -4.42 7.31 8.21
C ALA A 495 -5.16 6.98 9.51
N ASP A 496 -6.02 7.88 10.00
CA ASP A 496 -6.83 7.65 11.20
C ASP A 496 -7.80 6.48 11.04
N ILE A 497 -8.43 6.31 9.86
CA ILE A 497 -9.28 5.15 9.55
C ILE A 497 -8.45 3.86 9.49
N GLU A 498 -7.33 3.88 8.75
CA GLU A 498 -6.41 2.73 8.65
C GLU A 498 -5.89 2.30 10.03
N LEU A 499 -5.61 3.26 10.92
CA LEU A 499 -5.18 3.00 12.30
C LEU A 499 -6.24 2.29 13.15
N VAL A 500 -7.52 2.63 12.97
CA VAL A 500 -8.61 1.95 13.69
C VAL A 500 -8.74 0.51 13.20
N GLU A 501 -8.63 0.26 11.90
CA GLU A 501 -8.65 -1.09 11.33
C GLU A 501 -7.50 -1.93 11.86
N LEU A 502 -6.28 -1.40 11.83
CA LEU A 502 -5.09 -2.07 12.35
C LEU A 502 -5.17 -2.31 13.86
N ALA A 503 -5.72 -1.36 14.61
CA ALA A 503 -5.96 -1.54 16.04
C ALA A 503 -6.96 -2.64 16.34
N ARG A 504 -8.03 -2.76 15.55
CA ARG A 504 -8.98 -3.87 15.67
C ARG A 504 -8.32 -5.20 15.33
N LEU A 505 -7.54 -5.28 14.25
CA LEU A 505 -6.81 -6.51 13.89
C LEU A 505 -5.81 -6.91 14.99
N ALA A 506 -5.04 -5.96 15.52
CA ALA A 506 -4.13 -6.20 16.62
C ALA A 506 -4.89 -6.66 17.89
N ALA A 507 -5.99 -6.01 18.24
CA ALA A 507 -6.83 -6.42 19.38
C ALA A 507 -7.40 -7.83 19.21
N GLN A 508 -7.91 -8.18 18.02
CA GLN A 508 -8.37 -9.54 17.70
C GLN A 508 -7.24 -10.55 17.83
N SER A 509 -6.05 -10.22 17.32
CA SER A 509 -4.87 -11.10 17.44
C SER A 509 -4.45 -11.32 18.89
N GLU A 510 -4.71 -10.35 19.77
CA GLU A 510 -4.46 -10.42 21.21
C GLU A 510 -5.63 -11.01 22.01
N GLY A 511 -6.69 -11.49 21.36
CA GLY A 511 -7.87 -12.04 22.03
C GLY A 511 -8.70 -11.01 22.81
N ARG A 512 -8.57 -9.71 22.49
CA ARG A 512 -9.32 -8.62 23.14
C ARG A 512 -10.65 -8.34 22.40
N PRO A 513 -11.72 -8.01 23.14
CA PRO A 513 -12.97 -7.57 22.52
C PRO A 513 -12.74 -6.29 21.71
N CYS A 514 -13.45 -6.17 20.59
CA CYS A 514 -13.25 -5.11 19.59
C CYS A 514 -14.43 -4.13 19.51
N GLU A 515 -15.15 -3.94 20.61
CA GLU A 515 -16.28 -3.01 20.72
C GLU A 515 -15.83 -1.55 20.78
#